data_AF-A0A8S8XK07-F1
#
_entry.id   AF-A0A8S8XK07-F1
#
_cell.length_a   1.000
_cell.length_b   1.000
_cell.length_c   1.000
_cell.angle_alpha   90.00
_cell.angle_beta   90.00
_cell.angle_gamma   90.00
#
_symmetry.space_group_name_H-M   'P 1'
#
loop_
_entity.id
_entity.type
_entity.pdbx_description
1 polymer ?
#
loop_
_entity_poly.entity_id
_entity_poly.type
_entity_poly.pdbx_seq_one_letter_code
_entity_poly.pdbx_strand_id
1 'polypeptide(L)'
;MLDSLPNHLSDRIRMVNDYHEISNDGPVVVWLKSSLRVHENPAIDTGILLAERYQKSLLIYQAIDERYPHASLRHHNMLLDGACDLDSGCKSRGLRYVLHVARENNRQAVVKALASSASCIVTDLFPLPPWTHWVRRMAQSANCPVIEVDCHCVIPMTLFGKSVDRPFKFRDATKKMRKRLVQQTWPNVEATVEPYTGDLPFTPVDIDKLVKDTSARITLLRDCQIDPTVMPIWRERGGELASLAKWQKFLDKNLGGYARRRNNAADPEGVSRLSAAFHYGFLSPMKVAREASAIGTKSADKYLDELLIFREHAWHHVVSTDTPYCSSNLPHWALESWNNTAMIQGQWYYPITKLSMPGHQISCGTCANNH
;
A
#
# COMPACT_ATOMS: atom_id res chain seq x y z
N MET A 1 -2.80 -22.34 13.29
CA MET A 1 -2.73 -22.29 11.80
C MET A 1 -1.41 -21.75 11.24
N LEU A 2 -0.81 -20.72 11.84
CA LEU A 2 0.29 -19.94 11.24
C LEU A 2 1.67 -20.60 11.26
N ASP A 3 1.98 -21.44 12.25
CA ASP A 3 3.29 -22.09 12.44
C ASP A 3 3.72 -22.97 11.27
N SER A 4 2.77 -23.24 10.40
CA SER A 4 2.91 -24.11 9.26
C SER A 4 3.27 -23.37 7.96
N LEU A 5 3.25 -22.04 7.99
CA LEU A 5 3.65 -21.20 6.88
C LEU A 5 5.18 -21.08 6.84
N PRO A 6 5.79 -21.01 5.64
CA PRO A 6 7.23 -20.84 5.52
C PRO A 6 7.68 -19.49 6.12
N ASN A 7 8.91 -19.45 6.63
CA ASN A 7 9.48 -18.29 7.36
C ASN A 7 9.34 -16.96 6.61
N HIS A 8 9.47 -16.96 5.28
CA HIS A 8 9.34 -15.73 4.49
C HIS A 8 7.95 -15.09 4.52
N LEU A 9 6.92 -15.87 4.93
CA LEU A 9 5.55 -15.40 5.16
C LEU A 9 5.24 -15.29 6.66
N SER A 10 5.58 -16.29 7.48
CA SER A 10 5.26 -16.26 8.92
C SER A 10 5.94 -15.09 9.64
N ASP A 11 7.16 -14.71 9.23
CA ASP A 11 7.84 -13.52 9.74
C ASP A 11 7.07 -12.21 9.48
N ARG A 12 6.08 -12.19 8.56
CA ARG A 12 5.32 -11.00 8.11
C ARG A 12 3.93 -10.89 8.71
N ILE A 13 3.50 -11.90 9.44
CA ILE A 13 2.11 -12.08 9.82
C ILE A 13 1.87 -11.57 11.24
N ARG A 14 0.72 -10.93 11.45
CA ARG A 14 0.14 -10.74 12.78
C ARG A 14 -1.34 -11.10 12.80
N MET A 15 -1.78 -11.69 13.91
CA MET A 15 -3.20 -11.88 14.19
C MET A 15 -3.84 -10.55 14.56
N VAL A 16 -5.08 -10.33 14.12
CA VAL A 16 -5.89 -9.16 14.47
C VAL A 16 -6.94 -9.50 15.54
N ASN A 17 -7.35 -10.77 15.61
CA ASN A 17 -8.26 -11.31 16.61
C ASN A 17 -7.75 -12.64 17.20
N ASP A 18 -8.44 -13.16 18.20
CA ASP A 18 -8.03 -14.33 19.00
C ASP A 18 -8.53 -15.68 18.42
N TYR A 19 -8.92 -15.71 17.15
CA TYR A 19 -9.28 -16.96 16.46
C TYR A 19 -8.03 -17.56 15.80
N HIS A 20 -7.49 -18.65 16.35
CA HIS A 20 -6.22 -19.23 15.88
C HIS A 20 -6.35 -20.40 14.89
N GLU A 21 -7.59 -20.82 14.62
CA GLU A 21 -7.92 -21.94 13.75
C GLU A 21 -8.97 -21.52 12.72
N ILE A 22 -8.85 -22.05 11.50
CA ILE A 22 -9.83 -21.82 10.45
C ILE A 22 -11.19 -22.32 10.92
N SER A 23 -12.20 -21.47 10.79
CA SER A 23 -13.60 -21.77 11.10
C SER A 23 -14.43 -21.79 9.81
N ASN A 24 -15.73 -22.08 9.90
CA ASN A 24 -16.70 -21.97 8.79
C ASN A 24 -16.36 -22.79 7.52
N ASP A 25 -17.36 -22.88 6.63
CA ASP A 25 -17.21 -23.56 5.33
C ASP A 25 -16.93 -22.64 4.16
N GLY A 26 -16.95 -21.32 4.38
CA GLY A 26 -16.67 -20.35 3.33
C GLY A 26 -15.20 -20.30 2.90
N PRO A 27 -14.89 -19.41 1.94
CA PRO A 27 -13.56 -19.32 1.38
C PRO A 27 -12.57 -18.68 2.34
N VAL A 28 -11.28 -18.91 2.08
CA VAL A 28 -10.25 -17.98 2.53
C VAL A 28 -10.38 -16.71 1.67
N VAL A 29 -10.52 -15.56 2.31
CA VAL A 29 -10.66 -14.28 1.62
C VAL A 29 -9.36 -13.49 1.76
N VAL A 30 -8.71 -13.20 0.62
CA VAL A 30 -7.58 -12.27 0.55
C VAL A 30 -8.11 -10.87 0.23
N TRP A 31 -8.21 -10.02 1.25
CA TRP A 31 -8.64 -8.63 1.10
C TRP A 31 -7.42 -7.73 0.86
N LEU A 32 -7.26 -7.27 -0.38
CA LEU A 32 -6.21 -6.33 -0.78
C LEU A 32 -6.68 -4.88 -0.65
N LYS A 33 -5.97 -4.11 0.16
CA LYS A 33 -6.19 -2.68 0.43
C LYS A 33 -5.12 -1.83 -0.25
N SER A 34 -3.86 -2.27 -0.20
CA SER A 34 -2.72 -1.45 -0.62
C SER A 34 -1.58 -2.22 -1.29
N SER A 35 -1.66 -3.54 -1.43
CA SER A 35 -0.69 -4.36 -2.17
C SER A 35 -1.30 -4.89 -3.47
N LEU A 36 -1.57 -3.99 -4.42
CA LEU A 36 -2.39 -4.25 -5.61
C LEU A 36 -1.58 -4.84 -6.77
N ARG A 37 -0.96 -5.99 -6.53
CA ARG A 37 -0.14 -6.73 -7.49
C ARG A 37 -0.30 -8.23 -7.28
N VAL A 38 0.08 -9.03 -8.28
CA VAL A 38 0.09 -10.50 -8.16
C VAL A 38 1.50 -11.02 -7.85
N HIS A 39 2.55 -10.40 -8.38
CA HIS A 39 3.93 -10.85 -8.21
C HIS A 39 4.47 -10.52 -6.81
N GLU A 40 5.07 -11.52 -6.17
CA GLU A 40 5.64 -11.41 -4.81
C GLU A 40 4.71 -10.69 -3.84
N ASN A 41 3.49 -11.21 -3.71
CA ASN A 41 2.47 -10.65 -2.84
C ASN A 41 2.25 -11.59 -1.64
N PRO A 42 2.83 -11.25 -0.47
CA PRO A 42 2.75 -12.10 0.72
C PRO A 42 1.32 -12.41 1.18
N ALA A 43 0.37 -11.49 0.99
CA ALA A 43 -1.02 -11.71 1.38
C ALA A 43 -1.71 -12.73 0.47
N ILE A 44 -1.47 -12.67 -0.85
CA ILE A 44 -1.97 -13.68 -1.80
C ILE A 44 -1.33 -15.03 -1.51
N ASP A 45 0.00 -15.08 -1.36
CA ASP A 45 0.74 -16.32 -1.12
C ASP A 45 0.30 -17.00 0.20
N THR A 46 0.07 -16.20 1.26
CA THR A 46 -0.50 -16.69 2.52
C THR A 46 -1.91 -17.24 2.32
N GLY A 47 -2.76 -16.54 1.58
CA GLY A 47 -4.12 -16.99 1.29
C GLY A 47 -4.15 -18.31 0.52
N ILE A 48 -3.29 -18.47 -0.49
CA ILE A 48 -3.16 -19.71 -1.28
C ILE A 48 -2.75 -20.88 -0.37
N LEU A 49 -1.68 -20.73 0.41
CA LEU A 49 -1.18 -21.81 1.27
C LEU A 49 -2.17 -22.20 2.38
N LEU A 50 -2.95 -21.25 2.89
CA LEU A 50 -4.02 -21.54 3.85
C LEU A 50 -5.21 -22.24 3.16
N ALA A 51 -5.63 -21.78 1.99
CA ALA A 51 -6.72 -22.37 1.23
C ALA A 51 -6.42 -23.82 0.85
N GLU A 52 -5.23 -24.10 0.31
CA GLU A 52 -4.79 -25.46 -0.04
C GLU A 52 -4.78 -26.38 1.18
N ARG A 53 -4.09 -25.97 2.25
CA ARG A 53 -3.92 -26.77 3.47
C ARG A 53 -5.24 -27.18 4.11
N TYR A 54 -6.18 -26.25 4.17
CA TYR A 54 -7.46 -26.46 4.83
C TYR A 54 -8.58 -26.83 3.85
N GLN A 55 -8.23 -27.13 2.59
CA GLN A 55 -9.16 -27.54 1.53
C GLN A 55 -10.34 -26.56 1.37
N LYS A 56 -10.04 -25.25 1.46
CA LYS A 56 -11.00 -24.17 1.27
C LYS A 56 -10.79 -23.55 -0.10
N SER A 57 -11.86 -22.99 -0.65
CA SER A 57 -11.74 -22.14 -1.85
C SER A 57 -11.11 -20.79 -1.51
N LEU A 58 -10.56 -20.11 -2.51
CA LEU A 58 -9.90 -18.80 -2.36
C LEU A 58 -10.68 -17.71 -3.11
N LEU A 59 -10.86 -16.55 -2.47
CA LEU A 59 -11.38 -15.34 -3.09
C LEU A 59 -10.42 -14.17 -2.89
N ILE A 60 -9.97 -13.53 -3.96
CA ILE A 60 -9.20 -12.28 -3.89
C ILE A 60 -10.15 -11.10 -4.06
N TYR A 61 -10.18 -10.20 -3.08
CA TYR A 61 -11.12 -9.09 -2.98
C TYR A 61 -10.38 -7.76 -2.89
N GLN A 62 -10.73 -6.81 -3.76
CA GLN A 62 -10.33 -5.41 -3.63
C GLN A 62 -11.57 -4.52 -3.49
N ALA A 63 -11.48 -3.51 -2.62
CA ALA A 63 -12.48 -2.46 -2.50
C ALA A 63 -11.89 -1.10 -2.91
N ILE A 64 -12.66 -0.31 -3.66
CA ILE A 64 -12.45 1.11 -3.89
C ILE A 64 -13.69 1.80 -3.33
N ASP A 65 -13.51 2.72 -2.38
CA ASP A 65 -14.63 3.40 -1.71
C ASP A 65 -14.54 4.90 -1.95
N GLU A 66 -15.60 5.47 -2.53
CA GLU A 66 -15.71 6.91 -2.77
C GLU A 66 -15.77 7.73 -1.47
N ARG A 67 -16.11 7.09 -0.34
CA ARG A 67 -16.16 7.72 1.00
C ARG A 67 -14.78 7.80 1.66
N TYR A 68 -13.73 7.33 0.99
CA TYR A 68 -12.36 7.53 1.49
C TYR A 68 -12.05 9.03 1.57
N PRO A 69 -11.45 9.55 2.67
CA PRO A 69 -11.29 11.00 2.88
C PRO A 69 -10.54 11.76 1.79
N HIS A 70 -9.74 11.06 0.98
CA HIS A 70 -8.97 11.65 -0.12
C HIS A 70 -9.36 11.04 -1.49
N ALA A 71 -10.58 10.52 -1.60
CA ALA A 71 -11.11 9.97 -2.84
C ALA A 71 -11.19 11.06 -3.92
N SER A 72 -10.54 10.81 -5.05
CA SER A 72 -10.55 11.71 -6.21
C SER A 72 -10.48 10.92 -7.51
N LEU A 73 -10.79 11.59 -8.63
CA LEU A 73 -10.67 10.99 -9.97
C LEU A 73 -9.27 10.41 -10.20
N ARG A 74 -8.21 11.10 -9.76
CA ARG A 74 -6.83 10.62 -9.88
C ARG A 74 -6.60 9.30 -9.16
N HIS A 75 -6.96 9.23 -7.88
CA HIS A 75 -6.74 8.04 -7.07
C HIS A 75 -7.59 6.87 -7.57
N HIS A 76 -8.87 7.10 -7.85
CA HIS A 76 -9.76 6.06 -8.37
C HIS A 76 -9.28 5.56 -9.73
N ASN A 77 -8.88 6.45 -10.63
CA ASN A 77 -8.33 6.03 -11.92
C ASN A 77 -7.07 5.18 -11.74
N MET A 78 -6.16 5.55 -10.84
CA MET A 78 -4.95 4.75 -10.60
C MET A 78 -5.25 3.35 -10.04
N LEU A 79 -6.22 3.25 -9.13
CA LEU A 79 -6.67 1.98 -8.55
C LEU A 79 -7.36 1.09 -9.61
N LEU A 80 -8.12 1.67 -10.52
CA LEU A 80 -8.73 0.98 -11.65
C LEU A 80 -7.69 0.43 -12.64
N ASP A 81 -6.58 1.14 -12.88
CA ASP A 81 -5.46 0.58 -13.65
C ASP A 81 -4.86 -0.66 -12.96
N GLY A 82 -4.69 -0.59 -11.64
CA GLY A 82 -4.24 -1.74 -10.83
C GLY A 82 -5.19 -2.93 -10.89
N ALA A 83 -6.50 -2.67 -10.86
CA ALA A 83 -7.51 -3.72 -10.94
C ALA A 83 -7.46 -4.48 -12.27
N CYS A 84 -7.14 -3.83 -13.40
CA CYS A 84 -6.96 -4.50 -14.69
C CYS A 84 -5.80 -5.50 -14.67
N ASP A 85 -4.69 -5.14 -14.05
CA ASP A 85 -3.51 -6.00 -13.94
C ASP A 85 -3.75 -7.14 -12.94
N LEU A 86 -4.39 -6.86 -11.79
CA LEU A 86 -4.81 -7.88 -10.82
C LEU A 86 -5.75 -8.91 -11.43
N ASP A 87 -6.78 -8.47 -12.16
CA ASP A 87 -7.73 -9.36 -12.83
C ASP A 87 -7.03 -10.30 -13.81
N SER A 88 -6.18 -9.73 -14.67
CA SER A 88 -5.48 -10.51 -15.69
C SER A 88 -4.45 -11.47 -15.06
N GLY A 89 -3.73 -11.02 -14.03
CA GLY A 89 -2.74 -11.83 -13.33
C GLY A 89 -3.34 -12.89 -12.40
N CYS A 90 -4.53 -12.66 -11.84
CA CYS A 90 -5.25 -13.68 -11.07
C CYS A 90 -5.83 -14.74 -12.00
N LYS A 91 -6.47 -14.34 -13.11
CA LYS A 91 -6.99 -15.26 -14.14
C LYS A 91 -5.89 -16.19 -14.68
N SER A 92 -4.69 -15.67 -14.97
CA SER A 92 -3.58 -16.49 -15.45
C SER A 92 -3.05 -17.50 -14.43
N ARG A 93 -3.33 -17.31 -13.15
CA ARG A 93 -3.02 -18.23 -12.05
C ARG A 93 -4.20 -19.12 -11.65
N GLY A 94 -5.34 -19.07 -12.36
CA GLY A 94 -6.55 -19.81 -12.01
C GLY A 94 -7.29 -19.26 -10.76
N LEU A 95 -6.97 -18.04 -10.33
CA LEU A 95 -7.54 -17.42 -9.13
C LEU A 95 -8.71 -16.49 -9.50
N ARG A 96 -9.73 -16.43 -8.62
CA ARG A 96 -10.83 -15.47 -8.76
C ARG A 96 -10.50 -14.17 -8.04
N TYR A 97 -10.44 -13.09 -8.80
CA TYR A 97 -10.37 -11.72 -8.31
C TYR A 97 -11.71 -11.02 -8.52
N VAL A 98 -12.15 -10.24 -7.53
CA VAL A 98 -13.37 -9.43 -7.60
C VAL A 98 -13.11 -8.00 -7.14
N LEU A 99 -13.53 -7.04 -7.97
CA LEU A 99 -13.45 -5.63 -7.67
C LEU A 99 -14.80 -5.11 -7.18
N HIS A 100 -14.81 -4.52 -5.99
CA HIS A 100 -15.93 -3.75 -5.49
C HIS A 100 -15.65 -2.25 -5.57
N VAL A 101 -16.45 -1.51 -6.33
CA VAL A 101 -16.45 -0.04 -6.31
C VAL A 101 -17.69 0.43 -5.56
N ALA A 102 -17.48 0.91 -4.34
CA ALA A 102 -18.53 1.38 -3.46
C ALA A 102 -19.01 2.76 -3.92
N ARG A 103 -20.27 2.81 -4.35
CA ARG A 103 -20.95 4.00 -4.89
C ARG A 103 -22.45 3.92 -4.64
N GLU A 104 -23.19 5.03 -4.68
CA GLU A 104 -24.64 5.08 -4.93
C GLU A 104 -25.45 3.84 -4.50
N ASN A 105 -25.52 2.90 -5.43
CA ASN A 105 -26.32 1.67 -5.41
C ASN A 105 -25.53 0.38 -5.10
N ASN A 106 -24.35 0.51 -4.50
CA ASN A 106 -23.41 -0.59 -4.21
C ASN A 106 -22.56 -0.27 -2.96
N ARG A 107 -23.16 0.27 -1.87
CA ARG A 107 -22.44 0.70 -0.64
C ARG A 107 -22.64 -0.24 0.56
N GLN A 108 -23.21 -1.41 0.36
CA GLN A 108 -23.48 -2.38 1.42
C GLN A 108 -22.20 -2.79 2.17
N ALA A 109 -22.38 -3.35 3.37
CA ALA A 109 -21.28 -3.70 4.28
C ALA A 109 -20.55 -4.98 3.83
N VAL A 110 -19.92 -4.94 2.64
CA VAL A 110 -19.28 -6.09 1.98
C VAL A 110 -18.27 -6.79 2.87
N VAL A 111 -17.35 -6.04 3.47
CA VAL A 111 -16.29 -6.59 4.34
C VAL A 111 -16.90 -7.28 5.57
N LYS A 112 -17.99 -6.75 6.14
CA LYS A 112 -18.71 -7.38 7.25
C LYS A 112 -19.38 -8.69 6.80
N ALA A 113 -20.05 -8.69 5.65
CA ALA A 113 -20.70 -9.88 5.10
C ALA A 113 -19.68 -10.98 4.78
N LEU A 114 -18.53 -10.63 4.20
CA LEU A 114 -17.42 -11.56 3.97
C LEU A 114 -16.87 -12.10 5.31
N ALA A 115 -16.72 -11.26 6.34
CA ALA A 115 -16.26 -11.69 7.65
C ALA A 115 -17.20 -12.67 8.39
N SER A 116 -18.50 -12.63 8.08
CA SER A 116 -19.47 -13.57 8.61
C SER A 116 -19.40 -14.96 7.96
N SER A 117 -18.97 -15.06 6.69
CA SER A 117 -18.99 -16.33 5.95
C SER A 117 -17.60 -16.91 5.68
N ALA A 118 -16.56 -16.08 5.62
CA ALA A 118 -15.19 -16.52 5.37
C ALA A 118 -14.72 -17.51 6.43
N SER A 119 -13.83 -18.40 5.99
CA SER A 119 -13.14 -19.33 6.88
C SER A 119 -11.85 -18.76 7.46
N CYS A 120 -11.26 -17.80 6.76
CA CYS A 120 -10.17 -16.95 7.21
C CYS A 120 -10.14 -15.68 6.36
N ILE A 121 -9.80 -14.53 6.95
CA ILE A 121 -9.48 -13.32 6.21
C ILE A 121 -7.99 -13.02 6.33
N VAL A 122 -7.33 -12.89 5.18
CA VAL A 122 -5.95 -12.43 5.05
C VAL A 122 -5.97 -11.06 4.39
N THR A 123 -5.30 -10.07 4.97
CA THR A 123 -5.24 -8.71 4.40
C THR A 123 -3.86 -8.09 4.53
N ASP A 124 -3.49 -7.17 3.65
CA ASP A 124 -2.17 -6.51 3.77
C ASP A 124 -2.09 -5.59 5.00
N LEU A 125 -0.96 -5.61 5.69
CA LEU A 125 -0.72 -4.75 6.86
C LEU A 125 -0.50 -3.30 6.40
N PHE A 126 -1.46 -2.42 6.72
CA PHE A 126 -1.36 -0.98 6.47
C PHE A 126 -1.66 -0.20 7.76
N PRO A 127 -0.63 0.14 8.57
CA PRO A 127 -0.79 0.65 9.94
C PRO A 127 -1.23 2.13 10.06
N LEU A 128 -2.10 2.63 9.18
CA LEU A 128 -2.61 4.00 9.25
C LEU A 128 -4.15 4.04 9.33
N PRO A 129 -4.74 4.93 10.16
CA PRO A 129 -6.15 5.27 10.02
C PRO A 129 -6.47 5.87 8.63
N PRO A 130 -7.68 5.65 8.08
CA PRO A 130 -8.79 4.89 8.67
C PRO A 130 -8.67 3.36 8.53
N TRP A 131 -7.67 2.85 7.80
CA TRP A 131 -7.54 1.41 7.51
C TRP A 131 -7.41 0.55 8.77
N THR A 132 -6.60 0.96 9.74
CA THR A 132 -6.45 0.24 11.02
C THR A 132 -7.77 0.15 11.78
N HIS A 133 -8.59 1.21 11.76
CA HIS A 133 -9.92 1.20 12.39
C HIS A 133 -10.87 0.24 11.67
N TRP A 134 -10.84 0.21 10.34
CA TRP A 134 -11.68 -0.69 9.56
C TRP A 134 -11.32 -2.16 9.79
N VAL A 135 -10.03 -2.48 9.78
CA VAL A 135 -9.53 -3.85 10.04
C VAL A 135 -9.89 -4.30 11.45
N ARG A 136 -9.64 -3.47 12.49
CA ARG A 136 -10.01 -3.78 13.88
C ARG A 136 -11.51 -3.99 14.05
N ARG A 137 -12.34 -3.10 13.49
CA ARG A 137 -13.81 -3.21 13.57
C ARG A 137 -14.32 -4.46 12.87
N MET A 138 -13.77 -4.79 11.70
CA MET A 138 -14.13 -6.02 10.99
C MET A 138 -13.75 -7.25 11.82
N ALA A 139 -12.52 -7.29 12.35
CA ALA A 139 -12.03 -8.42 13.12
C ALA A 139 -12.82 -8.69 14.41
N GLN A 140 -13.33 -7.64 15.06
CA GLN A 140 -14.24 -7.76 16.21
C GLN A 140 -15.59 -8.41 15.86
N SER A 141 -16.04 -8.27 14.61
CA SER A 141 -17.29 -8.85 14.12
C SER A 141 -17.12 -10.17 13.35
N ALA A 142 -15.88 -10.59 13.12
CA ALA A 142 -15.58 -11.79 12.37
C ALA A 142 -15.71 -13.04 13.25
N ASN A 143 -16.25 -14.12 12.67
CA ASN A 143 -16.31 -15.43 13.31
C ASN A 143 -15.18 -16.35 12.85
N CYS A 144 -14.10 -15.78 12.30
CA CYS A 144 -12.96 -16.47 11.72
C CYS A 144 -11.64 -15.73 12.04
N PRO A 145 -10.49 -16.41 11.87
CA PRO A 145 -9.18 -15.77 11.96
C PRO A 145 -9.06 -14.60 11.00
N VAL A 146 -8.63 -13.45 11.52
CA VAL A 146 -8.26 -12.29 10.73
C VAL A 146 -6.77 -12.01 10.88
N ILE A 147 -6.08 -12.00 9.74
CA ILE A 147 -4.63 -11.93 9.66
C ILE A 147 -4.21 -10.71 8.83
N GLU A 148 -3.25 -9.96 9.34
CA GLU A 148 -2.54 -8.93 8.58
C GLU A 148 -1.15 -9.41 8.15
N VAL A 149 -0.78 -9.15 6.89
CA VAL A 149 0.49 -9.58 6.29
C VAL A 149 1.27 -8.39 5.74
N ASP A 150 2.50 -8.19 6.19
CA ASP A 150 3.37 -7.14 5.65
C ASP A 150 3.80 -7.41 4.19
N CYS A 151 3.20 -6.64 3.29
CA CYS A 151 3.45 -6.66 1.84
C CYS A 151 4.36 -5.52 1.36
N HIS A 152 4.81 -4.64 2.25
CA HIS A 152 5.41 -3.34 1.96
C HIS A 152 6.86 -3.19 2.40
N CYS A 153 7.34 -3.98 3.36
CA CYS A 153 8.73 -3.90 3.79
C CYS A 153 9.52 -5.15 3.43
N VAL A 154 10.79 -4.97 3.08
CA VAL A 154 11.75 -6.07 2.97
C VAL A 154 12.02 -6.62 4.35
N ILE A 155 12.23 -5.76 5.34
CA ILE A 155 12.25 -6.13 6.76
C ILE A 155 10.82 -6.08 7.27
N PRO A 156 10.18 -7.22 7.56
CA PRO A 156 8.80 -7.22 8.01
C PRO A 156 8.62 -6.33 9.24
N MET A 157 7.58 -5.49 9.21
CA MET A 157 7.16 -4.61 10.30
C MET A 157 6.99 -5.37 11.63
N THR A 158 6.57 -6.62 11.55
CA THR A 158 6.39 -7.58 12.65
C THR A 158 7.69 -8.05 13.31
N LEU A 159 8.84 -7.98 12.62
CA LEU A 159 10.12 -8.47 13.18
C LEU A 159 10.87 -7.43 14.01
N PHE A 160 10.85 -6.15 13.63
CA PHE A 160 11.61 -5.13 14.35
C PHE A 160 10.90 -4.68 15.62
N GLY A 161 9.57 -4.56 15.56
CA GLY A 161 8.69 -4.35 16.71
C GLY A 161 8.89 -3.05 17.50
N LYS A 162 9.61 -2.05 16.97
CA LYS A 162 9.85 -0.77 17.66
C LYS A 162 10.08 0.40 16.73
N SER A 163 9.99 1.61 17.29
CA SER A 163 10.39 2.85 16.64
C SER A 163 11.81 3.26 17.00
N VAL A 164 12.40 4.11 16.15
CA VAL A 164 13.56 4.92 16.50
C VAL A 164 13.35 6.34 16.02
N ASP A 165 14.00 7.32 16.64
CA ASP A 165 13.82 8.74 16.36
C ASP A 165 14.61 9.26 15.15
N ARG A 166 15.46 8.42 14.54
CA ARG A 166 16.32 8.80 13.41
C ARG A 166 16.57 7.64 12.42
N PRO A 167 16.65 7.93 11.11
CA PRO A 167 16.95 6.92 10.09
C PRO A 167 18.30 6.20 10.27
N PHE A 168 19.35 6.89 10.72
CA PHE A 168 20.66 6.24 10.91
C PHE A 168 20.64 5.19 12.04
N LYS A 169 19.89 5.45 13.13
CA LYS A 169 19.69 4.46 14.19
C LYS A 169 18.93 3.24 13.67
N PHE A 170 17.95 3.46 12.79
CA PHE A 170 17.21 2.38 12.13
C PHE A 170 18.15 1.53 11.26
N ARG A 171 19.00 2.17 10.45
CA ARG A 171 20.00 1.50 9.62
C ARG A 171 20.93 0.60 10.42
N ASP A 172 21.39 1.07 11.57
CA ASP A 172 22.33 0.34 12.41
C ASP A 172 21.62 -0.82 13.14
N ALA A 173 20.44 -0.56 13.71
CA ALA A 173 19.64 -1.56 14.42
C ALA A 173 19.16 -2.70 13.51
N THR A 174 18.90 -2.42 12.23
CA THR A 174 18.38 -3.41 11.27
C THR A 174 19.45 -4.04 10.39
N LYS A 175 20.74 -3.69 10.56
CA LYS A 175 21.85 -4.13 9.69
C LYS A 175 21.90 -5.65 9.47
N LYS A 176 21.76 -6.45 10.53
CA LYS A 176 21.77 -7.93 10.43
C LYS A 176 20.57 -8.46 9.65
N MET A 177 19.38 -7.93 9.92
CA MET A 177 18.15 -8.32 9.21
C MET A 177 18.21 -7.96 7.72
N ARG A 178 18.65 -6.74 7.38
CA ARG A 178 18.83 -6.33 5.97
C ARG A 178 19.78 -7.26 5.23
N LYS A 179 20.95 -7.57 5.83
CA LYS A 179 21.91 -8.48 5.21
C LYS A 179 21.29 -9.87 4.94
N ARG A 180 20.44 -10.35 5.85
CA ARG A 180 19.75 -11.64 5.71
C ARG A 180 18.65 -11.60 4.64
N LEU A 181 17.86 -10.53 4.58
CA LEU A 181 16.59 -10.49 3.85
C LEU A 181 16.68 -9.90 2.43
N VAL A 182 17.58 -8.95 2.18
CA VAL A 182 17.62 -8.20 0.90
C VAL A 182 17.87 -9.10 -0.30
N GLN A 183 18.69 -10.13 -0.14
CA GLN A 183 19.05 -11.04 -1.24
C GLN A 183 18.21 -12.32 -1.27
N GLN A 184 17.20 -12.44 -0.39
CA GLN A 184 16.34 -13.62 -0.40
C GLN A 184 15.55 -13.69 -1.70
N THR A 185 15.63 -14.84 -2.36
CA THR A 185 14.72 -15.18 -3.44
C THR A 185 13.30 -15.25 -2.89
N TRP A 186 12.33 -14.76 -3.66
CA TRP A 186 10.92 -14.97 -3.32
C TRP A 186 10.49 -16.31 -3.91
N PRO A 187 10.13 -17.31 -3.09
CA PRO A 187 9.72 -18.61 -3.60
C PRO A 187 8.42 -18.51 -4.39
N ASN A 188 8.31 -19.29 -5.45
CA ASN A 188 7.01 -19.49 -6.10
C ASN A 188 6.14 -20.38 -5.20
N VAL A 189 4.88 -20.02 -5.05
CA VAL A 189 3.88 -20.87 -4.39
C VAL A 189 3.30 -21.83 -5.44
N GLU A 190 3.77 -23.08 -5.42
CA GLU A 190 3.29 -24.18 -6.26
C GLU A 190 2.14 -24.90 -5.55
N ALA A 191 0.99 -24.23 -5.46
CA ALA A 191 -0.20 -24.76 -4.81
C ALA A 191 -1.42 -24.53 -5.72
N THR A 192 -2.28 -25.54 -5.81
CA THR A 192 -3.52 -25.48 -6.59
C THR A 192 -4.69 -25.27 -5.64
N VAL A 193 -5.44 -24.19 -5.83
CA VAL A 193 -6.58 -23.84 -5.00
C VAL A 193 -7.81 -23.60 -5.85
N GLU A 194 -8.96 -24.09 -5.38
CA GLU A 194 -10.23 -23.86 -6.07
C GLU A 194 -10.66 -22.39 -5.90
N PRO A 195 -11.00 -21.68 -6.99
CA PRO A 195 -11.55 -20.34 -6.88
C PRO A 195 -12.94 -20.40 -6.23
N TYR A 196 -13.23 -19.50 -5.30
CA TYR A 196 -14.58 -19.39 -4.74
C TYR A 196 -15.57 -18.97 -5.82
N THR A 197 -16.59 -19.78 -6.13
CA THR A 197 -17.60 -19.49 -7.17
C THR A 197 -18.96 -19.06 -6.61
N GLY A 198 -19.12 -19.05 -5.29
CA GLY A 198 -20.38 -18.69 -4.64
C GLY A 198 -20.76 -17.21 -4.79
N ASP A 199 -21.91 -16.89 -4.19
CA ASP A 199 -22.52 -15.57 -4.23
C ASP A 199 -21.68 -14.51 -3.50
N LEU A 200 -21.69 -13.31 -4.06
CA LEU A 200 -21.02 -12.15 -3.47
C LEU A 200 -22.07 -11.24 -2.81
N PRO A 201 -21.76 -10.62 -1.66
CA PRO A 201 -22.66 -9.66 -1.02
C PRO A 201 -22.66 -8.30 -1.73
N PHE A 202 -22.28 -8.26 -3.01
CA PHE A 202 -22.21 -7.07 -3.85
C PHE A 202 -22.20 -7.43 -5.32
N THR A 203 -22.50 -6.44 -6.17
CA THR A 203 -22.30 -6.57 -7.61
C THR A 203 -20.86 -6.21 -7.95
N PRO A 204 -20.00 -7.18 -8.35
CA PRO A 204 -18.64 -6.87 -8.74
C PRO A 204 -18.62 -6.07 -10.05
N VAL A 205 -17.59 -5.24 -10.20
CA VAL A 205 -17.35 -4.53 -11.45
C VAL A 205 -16.82 -5.51 -12.49
N ASP A 206 -17.47 -5.57 -13.66
CA ASP A 206 -16.96 -6.27 -14.83
C ASP A 206 -15.78 -5.47 -15.40
N ILE A 207 -14.56 -5.95 -15.17
CA ILE A 207 -13.34 -5.20 -15.49
C ILE A 207 -13.15 -5.05 -16.98
N ASP A 208 -13.48 -6.09 -17.76
CA ASP A 208 -13.35 -6.08 -19.20
C ASP A 208 -14.31 -5.07 -19.84
N LYS A 209 -15.54 -4.95 -19.33
CA LYS A 209 -16.55 -4.03 -19.88
C LYS A 209 -16.54 -2.64 -19.29
N LEU A 210 -16.28 -2.49 -17.99
CA LEU A 210 -16.47 -1.22 -17.27
C LEU A 210 -15.16 -0.49 -16.95
N VAL A 211 -14.01 -1.16 -17.05
CA VAL A 211 -12.71 -0.57 -16.67
C VAL A 211 -11.74 -0.51 -17.84
N LYS A 212 -11.67 -1.55 -18.68
CA LYS A 212 -10.82 -1.54 -19.89
C LYS A 212 -11.39 -0.68 -21.01
N ASP A 213 -12.72 -0.55 -21.10
CA ASP A 213 -13.36 0.42 -21.98
C ASP A 213 -13.28 1.83 -21.41
N THR A 214 -12.73 2.76 -22.19
CA THR A 214 -12.49 4.15 -21.75
C THR A 214 -13.79 4.89 -21.43
N SER A 215 -14.84 4.70 -22.23
CA SER A 215 -16.11 5.44 -22.07
C SER A 215 -16.88 4.95 -20.84
N ALA A 216 -16.98 3.62 -20.68
CA ALA A 216 -17.58 2.98 -19.54
C ALA A 216 -16.80 3.31 -18.25
N ARG A 217 -15.47 3.35 -18.30
CA ARG A 217 -14.64 3.75 -17.16
C ARG A 217 -14.88 5.19 -16.73
N ILE A 218 -14.96 6.13 -17.69
CA ILE A 218 -15.29 7.54 -17.38
C ILE A 218 -16.67 7.62 -16.73
N THR A 219 -17.63 6.82 -17.20
CA THR A 219 -18.97 6.76 -16.61
C THR A 219 -18.92 6.22 -15.18
N LEU A 220 -18.23 5.11 -14.95
CA LEU A 220 -18.02 4.54 -13.62
C LEU A 220 -17.39 5.54 -12.65
N LEU A 221 -16.39 6.30 -13.10
CA LEU A 221 -15.74 7.33 -12.29
C LEU A 221 -16.68 8.51 -12.00
N ARG A 222 -17.53 8.91 -12.95
CA ARG A 222 -18.52 9.98 -12.78
C ARG A 222 -19.63 9.59 -11.80
N ASP A 223 -20.00 8.31 -11.78
CA ASP A 223 -20.99 7.76 -10.86
C ASP A 223 -20.48 7.69 -9.41
N CYS A 224 -19.17 7.91 -9.19
CA CYS A 224 -18.58 7.98 -7.87
C CYS A 224 -18.64 9.43 -7.34
N GLN A 225 -19.08 9.60 -6.09
CA GLN A 225 -19.10 10.88 -5.37
C GLN A 225 -17.71 11.22 -4.82
N ILE A 226 -16.77 11.50 -5.73
CA ILE A 226 -15.34 11.76 -5.45
C ILE A 226 -14.90 13.13 -5.94
N ASP A 227 -13.78 13.65 -5.44
CA ASP A 227 -13.27 14.96 -5.83
C ASP A 227 -12.96 15.01 -7.34
N PRO A 228 -13.72 15.81 -8.12
CA PRO A 228 -13.54 15.92 -9.56
C PRO A 228 -12.45 16.92 -9.95
N THR A 229 -11.91 17.68 -9.01
CA THR A 229 -10.90 18.72 -9.28
C THR A 229 -9.49 18.14 -9.42
N VAL A 230 -9.23 16.99 -8.78
CA VAL A 230 -7.95 16.29 -8.87
C VAL A 230 -8.01 15.26 -10.00
N MET A 231 -7.73 15.75 -11.21
CA MET A 231 -7.84 14.98 -12.46
C MET A 231 -6.84 13.82 -12.56
N PRO A 232 -7.20 12.74 -13.28
CA PRO A 232 -6.27 11.67 -13.63
C PRO A 232 -5.06 12.19 -14.41
N ILE A 233 -3.90 11.55 -14.20
CA ILE A 233 -2.70 11.83 -14.99
C ILE A 233 -2.66 10.82 -16.15
N TRP A 234 -3.29 11.15 -17.26
CA TRP A 234 -3.47 10.21 -18.38
C TRP A 234 -2.16 9.67 -18.98
N ARG A 235 -1.04 10.40 -18.83
CA ARG A 235 0.29 9.96 -19.27
C ARG A 235 0.99 8.99 -18.30
N GLU A 236 0.46 8.84 -17.08
CA GLU A 236 1.02 8.00 -16.03
C GLU A 236 0.00 6.91 -15.68
N ARG A 237 0.16 5.74 -16.31
CA ARG A 237 -0.65 4.56 -16.02
C ARG A 237 -0.23 3.92 -14.69
N GLY A 238 -1.22 3.47 -13.93
CA GLY A 238 -1.04 2.61 -12.76
C GLY A 238 -0.83 1.14 -13.09
N GLY A 239 -0.90 0.31 -12.07
CA GLY A 239 -0.79 -1.14 -12.20
C GLY A 239 0.62 -1.69 -12.18
N GLU A 240 0.68 -3.00 -11.99
CA GLU A 240 1.88 -3.79 -11.84
C GLU A 240 2.74 -3.79 -13.10
N LEU A 241 2.15 -3.96 -14.28
CA LEU A 241 2.88 -4.06 -15.53
C LEU A 241 3.61 -2.75 -15.86
N ALA A 242 2.92 -1.61 -15.70
CA ALA A 242 3.54 -0.30 -15.90
C ALA A 242 4.64 -0.02 -14.87
N SER A 243 4.45 -0.48 -13.64
CA SER A 243 5.42 -0.32 -12.55
C SER A 243 6.68 -1.15 -12.76
N LEU A 244 6.53 -2.40 -13.22
CA LEU A 244 7.64 -3.27 -13.60
C LEU A 244 8.44 -2.69 -14.77
N ALA A 245 7.77 -2.18 -15.80
CA ALA A 245 8.44 -1.54 -16.93
C ALA A 245 9.22 -0.27 -16.51
N LYS A 246 8.66 0.55 -15.61
CA LYS A 246 9.34 1.71 -15.04
C LYS A 246 10.57 1.31 -14.23
N TRP A 247 10.44 0.27 -13.40
CA TRP A 247 11.56 -0.25 -12.62
C TRP A 247 12.67 -0.78 -13.53
N GLN A 248 12.34 -1.60 -14.52
CA GLN A 248 13.32 -2.13 -15.48
C GLN A 248 14.07 -1.00 -16.21
N LYS A 249 13.34 0.01 -16.72
CA LYS A 249 13.96 1.18 -17.36
C LYS A 249 14.94 1.89 -16.41
N PHE A 250 14.54 2.09 -15.15
CA PHE A 250 15.38 2.75 -14.17
C PHE A 250 16.62 1.93 -13.82
N LEU A 251 16.45 0.62 -13.59
CA LEU A 251 17.52 -0.34 -13.31
C LEU A 251 18.57 -0.32 -14.44
N ASP A 252 18.13 -0.39 -15.69
CA ASP A 252 19.02 -0.50 -16.85
C ASP A 252 19.74 0.82 -17.20
N LYS A 253 19.04 1.96 -17.09
CA LYS A 253 19.51 3.23 -17.68
C LYS A 253 19.89 4.30 -16.67
N ASN A 254 19.26 4.32 -15.50
CA ASN A 254 19.30 5.49 -14.61
C ASN A 254 19.93 5.17 -13.25
N LEU A 255 19.87 3.93 -12.77
CA LEU A 255 20.38 3.53 -11.44
C LEU A 255 21.87 3.84 -11.29
N GLY A 256 22.68 3.59 -12.32
CA GLY A 256 24.13 3.85 -12.27
C GLY A 256 24.48 5.31 -11.97
N GLY A 257 23.65 6.27 -12.40
CA GLY A 257 23.83 7.70 -12.15
C GLY A 257 23.09 8.26 -10.92
N TYR A 258 22.31 7.42 -10.23
CA TYR A 258 21.36 7.86 -9.20
C TYR A 258 22.01 8.72 -8.10
N ALA A 259 23.12 8.26 -7.52
CA ALA A 259 23.78 8.94 -6.41
C ALA A 259 24.16 10.40 -6.73
N ARG A 260 24.56 10.67 -7.98
CA ARG A 260 24.95 12.01 -8.45
C ARG A 260 23.73 12.87 -8.82
N ARG A 261 22.69 12.26 -9.41
CA ARG A 261 21.59 12.98 -10.07
C ARG A 261 20.37 13.23 -9.17
N ARG A 262 20.14 12.42 -8.15
CA ARG A 262 18.89 12.39 -7.35
C ARG A 262 18.48 13.73 -6.70
N ASN A 263 19.44 14.62 -6.45
CA ASN A 263 19.19 15.92 -5.80
C ASN A 263 18.91 17.04 -6.81
N ASN A 264 19.03 16.77 -8.12
CA ASN A 264 18.72 17.76 -9.15
C ASN A 264 17.23 17.66 -9.52
N ALA A 265 16.41 18.55 -8.97
CA ALA A 265 14.97 18.59 -9.24
C ALA A 265 14.63 18.87 -10.72
N ALA A 266 15.54 19.48 -11.49
CA ALA A 266 15.35 19.73 -12.92
C ALA A 266 15.59 18.48 -13.78
N ASP A 267 16.10 17.39 -13.19
CA ASP A 267 16.39 16.14 -13.88
C ASP A 267 15.32 15.07 -13.54
N PRO A 268 14.26 14.94 -14.36
CA PRO A 268 13.16 14.01 -14.07
C PRO A 268 13.57 12.54 -14.14
N GLU A 269 14.70 12.22 -14.78
CA GLU A 269 15.25 10.87 -14.91
C GLU A 269 16.36 10.59 -13.88
N GLY A 270 16.69 11.58 -13.03
CA GLY A 270 17.64 11.43 -11.92
C GLY A 270 17.13 10.57 -10.76
N VAL A 271 15.84 10.23 -10.76
CA VAL A 271 15.16 9.43 -9.74
C VAL A 271 14.32 8.32 -10.38
N SER A 272 13.89 7.33 -9.59
CA SER A 272 13.16 6.17 -10.12
C SER A 272 11.72 6.46 -10.54
N ARG A 273 11.11 7.51 -9.98
CA ARG A 273 9.67 7.83 -10.14
C ARG A 273 8.74 6.67 -9.72
N LEU A 274 9.19 5.80 -8.81
CA LEU A 274 8.44 4.63 -8.33
C LEU A 274 7.64 4.86 -7.04
N SER A 275 7.60 6.08 -6.49
CA SER A 275 6.87 6.37 -5.25
C SER A 275 5.38 6.01 -5.36
N ALA A 276 4.73 6.33 -6.49
CA ALA A 276 3.35 5.93 -6.74
C ALA A 276 3.20 4.41 -6.82
N ALA A 277 4.12 3.70 -7.49
CA ALA A 277 4.09 2.24 -7.58
C ALA A 277 4.16 1.57 -6.20
N PHE A 278 5.03 2.07 -5.30
CA PHE A 278 5.09 1.58 -3.93
C PHE A 278 3.89 2.00 -3.07
N HIS A 279 3.35 3.19 -3.30
CA HIS A 279 2.18 3.69 -2.55
C HIS A 279 0.94 2.81 -2.77
N TYR A 280 0.65 2.44 -4.02
CA TYR A 280 -0.46 1.55 -4.36
C TYR A 280 -0.07 0.05 -4.33
N GLY A 281 1.18 -0.25 -3.99
CA GLY A 281 1.72 -1.60 -3.92
C GLY A 281 1.71 -2.38 -5.24
N PHE A 282 1.74 -1.67 -6.37
CA PHE A 282 1.89 -2.21 -7.71
C PHE A 282 3.25 -2.87 -7.96
N LEU A 283 4.24 -2.59 -7.12
CA LEU A 283 5.59 -3.12 -7.25
C LEU A 283 6.08 -3.69 -5.93
N SER A 284 6.65 -4.90 -5.99
CA SER A 284 7.25 -5.55 -4.82
C SER A 284 8.54 -4.83 -4.39
N PRO A 285 8.61 -4.34 -3.15
CA PRO A 285 9.85 -3.78 -2.61
C PRO A 285 10.91 -4.86 -2.42
N MET A 286 10.52 -6.13 -2.19
CA MET A 286 11.44 -7.26 -2.11
C MET A 286 12.16 -7.50 -3.44
N LYS A 287 11.43 -7.51 -4.56
CA LYS A 287 12.00 -7.59 -5.92
C LYS A 287 13.01 -6.47 -6.16
N VAL A 288 12.58 -5.23 -5.94
CA VAL A 288 13.39 -4.05 -6.21
C VAL A 288 14.66 -4.05 -5.37
N ALA A 289 14.56 -4.38 -4.08
CA ALA A 289 15.71 -4.44 -3.20
C ALA A 289 16.70 -5.54 -3.62
N ARG A 290 16.20 -6.73 -3.96
CA ARG A 290 17.02 -7.86 -4.43
C ARG A 290 17.76 -7.52 -5.71
N GLU A 291 17.06 -6.97 -6.70
CA GLU A 291 17.63 -6.63 -8.01
C GLU A 291 18.61 -5.46 -7.91
N ALA A 292 18.28 -4.40 -7.16
CA ALA A 292 19.22 -3.31 -6.92
C ALA A 292 20.47 -3.79 -6.17
N SER A 293 20.31 -4.65 -5.16
CA SER A 293 21.43 -5.21 -4.40
C SER A 293 22.35 -6.07 -5.26
N ALA A 294 21.81 -6.79 -6.24
CA ALA A 294 22.59 -7.61 -7.15
C ALA A 294 23.54 -6.79 -8.05
N ILE A 295 23.23 -5.50 -8.31
CA ILE A 295 24.09 -4.60 -9.08
C ILE A 295 25.39 -4.26 -8.34
N GLY A 296 25.35 -4.15 -7.00
CA GLY A 296 26.55 -3.97 -6.17
C GLY A 296 27.36 -2.69 -6.39
N THR A 297 26.73 -1.61 -6.89
CA THR A 297 27.41 -0.31 -7.09
C THR A 297 27.08 0.68 -5.98
N LYS A 298 27.93 1.71 -5.79
CA LYS A 298 27.66 2.81 -4.83
C LYS A 298 26.33 3.53 -5.12
N SER A 299 25.95 3.65 -6.38
CA SER A 299 24.67 4.25 -6.76
C SER A 299 23.49 3.34 -6.40
N ALA A 300 23.64 2.02 -6.54
CA ALA A 300 22.66 1.05 -6.08
C ALA A 300 22.53 1.04 -4.55
N ASP A 301 23.64 1.07 -3.82
CA ASP A 301 23.65 1.19 -2.35
C ASP A 301 22.94 2.46 -1.90
N LYS A 302 23.21 3.59 -2.58
CA LYS A 302 22.55 4.86 -2.26
C LYS A 302 21.05 4.82 -2.55
N TYR A 303 20.62 4.12 -3.58
CA TYR A 303 19.20 3.89 -3.86
C TYR A 303 18.55 2.99 -2.79
N LEU A 304 19.23 1.92 -2.40
CA LEU A 304 18.80 1.03 -1.32
C LEU A 304 18.70 1.74 0.03
N ASP A 305 19.56 2.72 0.31
CA ASP A 305 19.43 3.55 1.51
C ASP A 305 18.07 4.29 1.53
N GLU A 306 17.65 4.88 0.42
CA GLU A 306 16.36 5.58 0.35
C GLU A 306 15.18 4.59 0.45
N LEU A 307 15.29 3.42 -0.18
CA LEU A 307 14.25 2.39 -0.18
C LEU A 307 14.10 1.64 1.16
N LEU A 308 15.22 1.28 1.79
CA LEU A 308 15.26 0.39 2.95
C LEU A 308 15.52 1.12 4.27
N ILE A 309 16.09 2.32 4.25
CA ILE A 309 16.32 3.09 5.48
C ILE A 309 15.24 4.14 5.62
N PHE A 310 15.13 5.07 4.68
CA PHE A 310 14.18 6.19 4.83
C PHE A 310 12.73 5.74 4.72
N ARG A 311 12.39 4.95 3.71
CA ARG A 311 11.01 4.45 3.53
C ARG A 311 10.60 3.42 4.58
N GLU A 312 11.43 2.42 4.88
CA GLU A 312 11.05 1.41 5.91
C GLU A 312 11.08 1.99 7.32
N HIS A 313 11.96 2.95 7.64
CA HIS A 313 11.91 3.64 8.94
C HIS A 313 10.54 4.29 9.17
N ALA A 314 9.92 4.89 8.15
CA ALA A 314 8.58 5.45 8.26
C ALA A 314 7.52 4.37 8.56
N TRP A 315 7.57 3.22 7.88
CA TRP A 315 6.67 2.09 8.14
C TRP A 315 6.82 1.55 9.56
N HIS A 316 8.06 1.29 9.98
CA HIS A 316 8.39 0.78 11.30
C HIS A 316 8.07 1.79 12.41
N HIS A 317 8.16 3.08 12.13
CA HIS A 317 7.69 4.11 13.06
C HIS A 317 6.17 4.05 13.22
N VAL A 318 5.42 4.07 12.11
CA VAL A 318 3.96 4.12 12.13
C VAL A 318 3.34 2.85 12.73
N VAL A 319 3.88 1.66 12.45
CA VAL A 319 3.34 0.40 13.03
C VAL A 319 3.53 0.33 14.55
N SER A 320 4.48 1.09 15.10
CA SER A 320 4.81 1.08 16.53
C SER A 320 4.03 2.11 17.37
N THR A 321 3.11 2.87 16.75
CA THR A 321 2.32 3.92 17.42
C THR A 321 0.84 3.80 17.06
N ASP A 322 -0.04 3.97 18.05
CA ASP A 322 -1.50 4.00 17.82
C ASP A 322 -2.00 5.38 17.38
N THR A 323 -1.17 6.42 17.50
CA THR A 323 -1.53 7.81 17.21
C THR A 323 -0.60 8.44 16.18
N PRO A 324 -0.46 7.89 14.95
CA PRO A 324 0.59 8.27 14.00
C PRO A 324 0.57 9.74 13.54
N TYR A 325 -0.57 10.44 13.69
CA TYR A 325 -0.72 11.85 13.33
C TYR A 325 -0.43 12.82 14.48
N CYS A 326 -0.19 12.32 15.70
CA CYS A 326 0.03 13.18 16.86
C CYS A 326 1.43 13.81 16.81
N SER A 327 1.52 15.09 17.18
CA SER A 327 2.81 15.79 17.34
C SER A 327 3.69 15.17 18.42
N SER A 328 3.14 14.40 19.35
CA SER A 328 3.90 13.64 20.36
C SER A 328 4.85 12.60 19.76
N ASN A 329 4.67 12.23 18.48
CA ASN A 329 5.63 11.35 17.78
C ASN A 329 6.88 12.10 17.30
N LEU A 330 6.90 13.43 17.37
CA LEU A 330 8.10 14.21 17.07
C LEU A 330 9.14 14.00 18.17
N PRO A 331 10.44 13.97 17.81
CA PRO A 331 11.50 13.90 18.80
C PRO A 331 11.45 15.09 19.79
N HIS A 332 11.81 14.85 21.06
CA HIS A 332 11.75 15.86 22.12
C HIS A 332 12.43 17.19 21.77
N TRP A 333 13.66 17.15 21.24
CA TRP A 333 14.41 18.35 20.84
C TRP A 333 13.70 19.18 19.76
N ALA A 334 12.88 18.54 18.90
CA ALA A 334 12.13 19.24 17.85
C ALA A 334 10.91 19.95 18.45
N LEU A 335 10.22 19.30 19.40
CA LEU A 335 9.13 19.89 20.16
C LEU A 335 9.61 21.07 21.01
N GLU A 336 10.74 20.90 21.70
CA GLU A 336 11.37 21.97 22.49
C GLU A 336 11.76 23.17 21.62
N SER A 337 12.42 22.92 20.49
CA SER A 337 12.78 23.98 19.53
C SER A 337 11.55 24.69 18.96
N TRP A 338 10.51 23.93 18.60
CA TRP A 338 9.23 24.49 18.11
C TRP A 338 8.59 25.39 19.17
N ASN A 339 8.49 24.93 20.41
CA ASN A 339 7.88 25.68 21.51
C ASN A 339 8.65 26.97 21.82
N ASN A 340 9.99 26.93 21.73
CA ASN A 340 10.83 28.10 21.97
C ASN A 340 10.76 29.14 20.83
N THR A 341 10.32 28.75 19.63
CA THR A 341 10.29 29.63 18.44
C THR A 341 8.87 30.01 17.98
N ALA A 342 7.82 29.40 18.54
CA ALA A 342 6.43 29.63 18.16
C ALA A 342 5.94 31.09 18.36
N MET A 343 6.63 31.88 19.20
CA MET A 343 6.21 33.25 19.56
C MET A 343 7.01 34.36 18.84
N ILE A 344 7.81 34.03 17.82
CA ILE A 344 8.60 35.02 17.08
C ILE A 344 7.68 35.86 16.18
N GLN A 345 7.63 37.18 16.40
CA GLN A 345 6.90 38.14 15.57
C GLN A 345 7.47 38.21 14.13
N GLY A 346 6.59 38.35 13.13
CA GLY A 346 6.95 38.47 11.71
C GLY A 346 6.63 37.26 10.84
N GLN A 347 5.83 36.30 11.33
CA GLN A 347 5.41 35.13 10.55
C GLN A 347 4.24 35.45 9.62
N TRP A 348 4.34 35.02 8.37
CA TRP A 348 3.26 35.06 7.39
C TRP A 348 2.27 33.93 7.66
N TYR A 349 1.01 34.27 7.95
CA TYR A 349 -0.06 33.29 8.06
C TYR A 349 -0.76 33.11 6.70
N TYR A 350 -0.70 31.90 6.16
CA TYR A 350 -1.44 31.53 4.96
C TYR A 350 -2.58 30.59 5.35
N PRO A 351 -3.85 30.95 5.07
CA PRO A 351 -4.93 29.99 5.21
C PRO A 351 -4.70 28.81 4.25
N ILE A 352 -5.10 27.60 4.66
CA ILE A 352 -4.97 26.37 3.86
C ILE A 352 -5.48 26.56 2.42
N THR A 353 -6.56 27.34 2.26
CA THR A 353 -7.16 27.66 0.96
C THR A 353 -6.20 28.38 0.00
N LYS A 354 -5.26 29.19 0.50
CA LYS A 354 -4.23 29.85 -0.32
C LYS A 354 -3.08 28.91 -0.67
N LEU A 355 -2.78 27.92 0.18
CA LEU A 355 -1.74 26.91 -0.08
C LEU A 355 -2.18 25.82 -1.06
N SER A 356 -3.49 25.63 -1.23
CA SER A 356 -4.07 24.60 -2.10
C SER A 356 -4.47 25.07 -3.50
N MET A 357 -4.31 26.36 -3.85
CA MET A 357 -4.68 26.85 -5.18
C MET A 357 -3.63 26.48 -6.24
N PRO A 358 -4.03 25.82 -7.36
CA PRO A 358 -3.13 25.65 -8.49
C PRO A 358 -2.90 26.99 -9.20
N GLY A 359 -1.66 27.49 -9.20
CA GLY A 359 -1.21 28.46 -10.20
C GLY A 359 -1.47 29.95 -9.95
N HIS A 360 -1.59 30.43 -8.71
CA HIS A 360 -1.48 31.88 -8.45
C HIS A 360 -0.05 32.27 -8.08
N GLN A 361 0.49 33.27 -8.80
CA GLN A 361 1.58 34.09 -8.28
C GLN A 361 1.16 34.60 -6.91
N ILE A 362 2.00 34.34 -5.90
CA ILE A 362 1.83 34.90 -4.56
C ILE A 362 2.00 36.42 -4.71
N SER A 363 0.90 37.15 -4.87
CA SER A 363 0.92 38.61 -4.79
C SER A 363 1.01 38.99 -3.30
N CYS A 364 2.05 39.76 -2.99
CA CYS A 364 2.32 40.26 -1.66
C CYS A 364 1.23 41.28 -1.30
N GLY A 365 0.28 40.87 -0.45
CA GLY A 365 -0.66 41.79 0.18
C GLY A 365 0.06 42.48 1.33
N THR A 366 0.42 43.74 1.13
CA THR A 366 0.91 44.66 2.16
C THR A 366 0.01 44.64 3.39
N CYS A 367 0.62 44.53 4.57
CA CYS A 367 -0.03 44.71 5.86
C CYS A 367 -0.72 46.09 5.89
N ALA A 368 -2.05 46.10 5.91
CA ALA A 368 -2.80 47.27 6.32
C ALA A 368 -2.78 47.31 7.86
N ASN A 369 -1.91 48.15 8.40
CA ASN A 369 -2.04 48.63 9.77
C ASN A 369 -3.34 49.45 9.86
N ASN A 370 -4.31 48.99 10.64
CA ASN A 370 -5.35 49.86 11.17
C ASN A 370 -5.06 50.09 12.65
N HIS A 371 -4.72 51.34 12.96
CA HIS A 371 -4.88 51.94 14.28
C HIS A 371 -6.36 52.13 14.60
#